data_AF-A0A1Q7VMR3-F1
#
_entry.id   AF-A0A1Q7VMR3-F1
#
_cell.length_a   1.000
_cell.length_b   1.000
_cell.length_c   1.000
_cell.angle_alpha   90.00
_cell.angle_beta   90.00
_cell.angle_gamma   90.00
#
_symmetry.space_group_name_H-M   'P 1'
#
loop_
_entity.id
_entity.type
_entity.pdbx_description
1 polymer ?
#
loop_
_entity_poly.entity_id
_entity_poly.type
_entity_poly.pdbx_seq_one_letter_code
_entity_poly.pdbx_strand_id
1 'polypeptide(L)'
;MLHAAKIRLDGHGRTLLLTGIGVSAQEMWDAVKDRAKGKVRFRPDPQIQAIIDSVPKATFSKRAQALGFRPSASIAQIVAEYEEARLAHHG
;
A
#
# COMPACT_ATOMS: atom_id res chain seq x y z
N MET A 1 -10.27 -3.47 -14.68
CA MET A 1 -9.44 -4.09 -15.75
C MET A 1 -8.13 -4.57 -15.14
N LEU A 2 -7.99 -5.87 -14.87
CA LEU A 2 -6.69 -6.45 -14.52
C LEU A 2 -5.81 -6.48 -15.78
N HIS A 3 -4.78 -5.65 -15.83
CA HIS A 3 -3.73 -5.80 -16.83
C HIS A 3 -2.79 -6.90 -16.34
N ALA A 4 -3.02 -8.15 -16.77
CA ALA A 4 -2.07 -9.22 -16.57
C ALA A 4 -0.84 -8.96 -17.46
N ALA A 5 0.19 -8.33 -16.91
CA ALA A 5 1.47 -8.16 -17.59
C ALA A 5 2.15 -9.53 -17.72
N LYS A 6 2.33 -10.02 -18.96
CA LYS A 6 3.07 -11.25 -19.24
C LYS A 6 4.57 -10.96 -19.15
N ILE A 7 5.17 -11.23 -17.98
CA ILE A 7 6.59 -11.00 -17.74
C ILE A 7 7.38 -12.27 -18.06
N ARG A 8 8.34 -12.17 -18.98
CA ARG A 8 9.34 -13.22 -19.22
C ARG A 8 10.42 -13.08 -18.14
N LEU A 9 10.49 -14.04 -17.21
CA LEU A 9 11.51 -14.07 -16.15
C LEU A 9 12.60 -15.07 -16.54
N ASP A 10 13.80 -14.57 -16.81
CA ASP A 10 15.01 -15.28 -17.21
C ASP A 10 15.83 -15.73 -15.99
N GLY A 11 15.23 -16.46 -15.04
CA GLY A 11 15.93 -17.16 -13.95
C GLY A 11 16.62 -16.29 -12.87
N HIS A 12 17.16 -15.11 -13.21
CA HIS A 12 17.68 -14.11 -12.30
C HIS A 12 16.57 -13.10 -11.98
N GLY A 13 16.27 -12.88 -10.70
CA GLY A 13 15.23 -11.94 -10.29
C GLY A 13 13.80 -12.48 -10.38
N ARG A 14 13.56 -13.68 -9.82
CA ARG A 14 12.20 -14.23 -9.59
C ARG A 14 11.39 -13.45 -8.57
N THR A 15 12.05 -12.60 -7.77
CA THR A 15 11.43 -11.65 -6.85
C THR A 15 11.45 -10.26 -7.45
N LEU A 16 10.37 -9.50 -7.22
CA LEU A 16 10.26 -8.11 -7.62
C LEU A 16 9.80 -7.30 -6.41
N LEU A 17 10.63 -6.34 -5.99
CA LEU A 17 10.20 -5.32 -5.04
C LEU A 17 9.21 -4.40 -5.75
N LEU A 18 7.99 -4.30 -5.24
CA LEU A 18 7.03 -3.30 -5.70
C LEU A 18 7.30 -1.97 -5.00
N THR A 19 7.16 -0.89 -5.76
CA THR A 19 7.19 0.47 -5.22
C THR A 19 5.88 0.68 -4.45
N GLY A 20 5.97 1.08 -3.19
CA GLY A 20 4.83 1.47 -2.36
C GLY A 20 4.80 2.96 -2.07
N ILE A 21 3.86 3.37 -1.21
CA ILE A 21 3.85 4.70 -0.60
C ILE A 21 4.29 4.59 0.86
N GLY A 22 5.06 5.57 1.33
CA GLY A 22 5.34 5.72 2.76
C GLY A 22 4.29 6.61 3.39
N VAL A 23 3.53 6.08 4.35
CA VAL A 23 2.53 6.84 5.11
C VAL A 23 2.56 6.43 6.57
N SER A 24 2.27 7.38 7.44
CA SER A 24 2.10 7.19 8.87
C SER A 24 0.69 6.68 9.20
N ALA A 25 0.53 6.08 10.39
CA ALA A 25 -0.77 5.66 10.89
C ALA A 25 -1.75 6.84 11.07
N GLN A 26 -1.23 8.04 11.33
CA GLN A 26 -2.03 9.27 11.43
C GLN A 26 -2.58 9.67 10.05
N GLU A 27 -1.75 9.68 9.00
CA GLU A 27 -2.21 9.98 7.63
C GLU A 27 -3.24 8.96 7.13
N MET A 28 -3.07 7.68 7.47
CA MET A 28 -4.07 6.65 7.17
C MET A 28 -5.41 6.95 7.86
N TRP A 29 -5.37 7.33 9.14
CA TRP A 29 -6.59 7.71 9.87
C TRP A 29 -7.23 8.97 9.28
N ASP A 30 -6.43 10.00 8.96
CA ASP A 30 -6.94 11.23 8.37
C ASP A 30 -7.63 11.01 7.02
N ALA A 31 -7.19 10.01 6.25
CA ALA A 31 -7.84 9.64 4.99
C ALA A 31 -9.25 9.05 5.15
N VAL A 32 -9.58 8.49 6.32
CA VAL A 32 -10.83 7.74 6.54
C VAL A 32 -11.73 8.30 7.65
N LYS A 33 -11.21 9.16 8.53
CA LYS A 33 -11.88 9.59 9.76
C LYS A 33 -13.28 10.17 9.57
N ASP A 34 -13.50 10.92 8.49
CA ASP A 34 -14.80 11.56 8.21
C ASP A 34 -15.92 10.56 7.87
N ARG A 35 -15.53 9.33 7.51
CA ARG A 35 -16.43 8.23 7.16
C ARG A 35 -16.48 7.14 8.23
N ALA A 36 -15.66 7.27 9.28
CA ALA A 36 -15.53 6.27 10.32
C ALA A 36 -16.69 6.33 11.32
N LYS A 37 -17.24 5.17 11.69
CA LYS A 37 -18.27 5.04 12.74
C LYS A 37 -17.69 5.07 14.16
N GLY A 38 -16.37 5.07 14.30
CA GLY A 38 -15.65 4.98 15.57
C GLY A 38 -14.48 5.95 15.65
N LYS A 39 -13.76 5.92 16.77
CA LYS A 39 -12.58 6.77 17.01
C LYS A 39 -11.33 5.91 17.16
N VAL A 40 -10.22 6.39 16.60
CA VAL A 40 -8.89 5.79 16.79
C VAL A 40 -8.16 6.50 17.91
N ARG A 41 -7.47 5.73 18.76
CA ARG A 41 -6.49 6.24 19.72
C ARG A 41 -5.15 5.56 19.46
N PHE A 42 -4.14 6.34 19.11
CA PHE A 42 -2.79 5.84 18.93
C PHE A 42 -2.17 5.53 20.30
N ARG A 43 -1.83 4.25 20.52
CA ARG A 43 -1.07 3.77 21.67
C ARG A 43 0.03 2.86 21.14
N PRO A 44 1.20 3.41 20.76
CA PRO A 44 2.30 2.61 20.29
C PRO A 44 2.74 1.63 21.38
N ASP A 45 2.80 0.36 21.03
CA ASP A 45 3.46 -0.65 21.84
C ASP A 45 4.97 -0.58 21.56
N PRO A 46 5.85 -0.45 22.57
CA PRO A 46 7.28 -0.30 22.35
C PRO A 46 7.94 -1.47 21.61
N GLN A 47 7.47 -2.70 21.83
CA GLN A 47 8.01 -3.90 21.18
C GLN A 47 7.61 -3.92 19.70
N ILE A 48 6.34 -3.61 19.40
CA ILE A 48 5.86 -3.50 18.01
C ILE A 48 6.57 -2.34 17.30
N GLN A 49 6.70 -1.19 17.97
CA GLN A 49 7.32 -0.01 17.39
C GLN A 49 8.78 -0.29 16.99
N ALA A 50 9.54 -1.01 17.83
CA ALA A 50 10.91 -1.43 17.49
C ALA A 50 10.97 -2.29 16.21
N ILE A 51 10.01 -3.19 16.01
CA ILE A 51 9.90 -3.98 14.77
C ILE A 51 9.59 -3.05 13.59
N ILE A 52 8.60 -2.16 13.72
CA ILE A 52 8.21 -1.22 12.66
C ILE A 52 9.32 -0.20 12.33
N ASP A 53 10.20 0.11 13.28
CA ASP A 53 11.36 0.98 13.04
C ASP A 53 12.51 0.27 12.34
N SER A 54 12.54 -1.06 12.37
CA SER A 54 13.52 -1.86 11.64
C SER A 54 13.17 -2.06 10.16
N VAL A 55 11.91 -1.84 9.74
CA VAL A 55 11.49 -2.01 8.34
C VAL A 55 11.69 -0.73 7.51
N PRO A 56 11.96 -0.85 6.19
CA PRO A 56 12.03 0.32 5.30
C PRO A 56 10.73 1.12 5.29
N LYS A 57 10.82 2.45 5.49
CA LYS A 57 9.65 3.34 5.53
C LYS A 57 9.03 3.61 4.14
N ALA A 58 9.80 3.39 3.08
CA ALA A 58 9.35 3.44 1.70
C ALA A 58 10.20 2.49 0.85
N THR A 59 9.62 1.97 -0.23
CA THR A 59 10.31 1.11 -1.19
C THR A 59 10.29 1.77 -2.57
N PHE A 60 11.43 1.75 -3.26
CA PHE A 60 11.54 2.25 -4.63
C PHE A 60 12.19 1.19 -5.51
N SER A 61 11.56 0.89 -6.64
CA SER A 61 12.03 -0.14 -7.57
C SER A 61 12.02 0.34 -9.01
N LYS A 62 13.21 0.65 -9.54
CA LYS A 62 13.41 0.97 -10.96
C LYS A 62 12.95 -0.18 -11.87
N ARG A 63 13.15 -1.43 -11.43
CA ARG A 63 12.74 -2.62 -12.19
C ARG A 63 11.22 -2.75 -12.26
N ALA A 64 10.51 -2.49 -11.16
CA ALA A 64 9.05 -2.51 -11.18
C ALA A 64 8.50 -1.40 -12.11
N GLN A 65 9.08 -0.20 -12.05
CA GLN A 65 8.72 0.90 -12.94
C GLN A 65 8.96 0.54 -14.42
N ALA A 66 10.12 -0.04 -14.75
CA ALA A 66 10.45 -0.46 -16.11
C ALA A 66 9.50 -1.55 -16.64
N LEU A 67 8.94 -2.37 -15.75
CA LEU A 67 7.93 -3.39 -16.08
C LEU A 67 6.49 -2.83 -16.12
N GLY A 68 6.32 -1.52 -15.93
CA GLY A 68 5.02 -0.85 -16.01
C GLY A 68 4.19 -0.88 -14.73
N PHE A 69 4.72 -1.42 -13.62
CA PHE A 69 4.04 -1.31 -12.32
C PHE A 69 4.08 0.13 -11.84
N ARG A 70 2.93 0.65 -11.43
CA ARG A 70 2.79 1.99 -10.87
C ARG A 70 2.24 1.88 -9.44
N PRO A 71 2.86 2.53 -8.44
CA PRO A 71 2.26 2.64 -7.12
C PRO A 71 1.00 3.51 -7.20
N SER A 72 0.09 3.35 -6.24
CA SER A 72 -0.95 4.35 -5.98
C SER A 72 -0.29 5.69 -5.64
N ALA A 73 -0.90 6.79 -6.04
CA ALA A 73 -0.34 8.13 -5.86
C ALA A 73 -0.50 8.67 -4.41
N SER A 74 -1.46 8.15 -3.65
CA SER A 74 -1.74 8.58 -2.28
C SER A 74 -2.53 7.53 -1.51
N ILE A 75 -2.58 7.67 -0.18
CA ILE A 75 -3.45 6.85 0.67
C ILE A 75 -4.95 7.07 0.37
N ALA A 76 -5.33 8.28 -0.03
CA ALA A 76 -6.71 8.59 -0.43
C ALA A 76 -7.13 7.80 -1.68
N GLN A 77 -6.23 7.64 -2.65
CA GLN A 77 -6.48 6.80 -3.82
C GLN A 77 -6.68 5.32 -3.41
N ILE A 78 -5.83 4.79 -2.52
CA ILE A 78 -5.96 3.40 -2.02
C ILE A 78 -7.31 3.20 -1.33
N VAL A 79 -7.74 4.15 -0.50
CA VAL A 79 -9.05 4.09 0.17
C VAL A 79 -10.19 4.09 -0.84
N ALA A 80 -10.14 4.96 -1.85
CA ALA A 80 -11.15 5.00 -2.91
C ALA A 80 -11.22 3.67 -3.69
N GLU A 81 -10.06 3.15 -4.12
CA GLU A 81 -9.97 1.86 -4.82
C GLU A 81 -10.52 0.70 -3.98
N TYR A 82 -10.28 0.71 -2.67
CA TYR A 82 -10.84 -0.30 -1.75
C TYR A 82 -12.36 -0.22 -1.65
N GLU A 83 -12.94 0.97 -1.50
CA GLU A 83 -14.40 1.12 -1.40
C GLU A 83 -15.09 0.79 -2.72
N GLU A 84 -14.50 1.17 -3.87
CA GLU A 84 -14.99 0.77 -5.20
C GLU A 84 -15.02 -0.76 -5.35
N ALA A 85 -13.91 -1.43 -4.98
CA ALA A 85 -13.83 -2.89 -5.02
C ALA A 85 -14.82 -3.55 -4.05
N ARG A 86 -14.96 -3.02 -2.84
CA ARG A 86 -15.89 -3.51 -1.82
C ARG A 86 -17.34 -3.44 -2.31
N LEU A 87 -17.74 -2.34 -2.95
CA LEU A 87 -19.08 -2.20 -3.52
C LEU A 87 -19.32 -3.20 -4.66
N ALA A 88 -18.31 -3.44 -5.51
CA ALA A 88 -18.42 -4.39 -6.62
C ALA A 88 -18.54 -5.86 -6.19
N HIS A 89 -18.07 -6.22 -4.99
CA HIS A 89 -18.06 -7.60 -4.48
C HIS A 89 -19.13 -7.91 -3.42
N HIS A 90 -19.91 -6.91 -3.00
CA HIS A 90 -20.98 -7.06 -2.01
C HIS A 90 -22.32 -6.45 -2.47
N GLY A 91 -22.52 -6.31 -3.79
CA GLY A 91 -23.81 -6.00 -4.42
C GLY A 91 -24.64 -7.24 -4.73
#